data_AF-A0A497JUU2-F1
#
_entry.id   AF-A0A497JUU2-F1
#
_cell.length_a   1.000
_cell.length_b   1.000
_cell.length_c   1.000
_cell.angle_alpha   90.00
_cell.angle_beta   90.00
_cell.angle_gamma   90.00
#
_symmetry.space_group_name_H-M   'P 1'
#
loop_
_entity.id
_entity.type
_entity.pdbx_description
1 polymer ?
#
loop_
_entity_poly.entity_id
_entity_poly.type
_entity_poly.pdbx_seq_one_letter_code
_entity_poly.pdbx_strand_id
1 'polypeptide(L)'
;GEESKIEILNEFRDGLTGIEEFSHLIILYWMHRRDSEEERRTLLVYPRRHAVKVLKGVFACRSPSRPNPIGLCVVELVRVEGNTLTVRGLDAFENSPIIDIKPYLPRSDSIPDAKVPEWTR
;
A
#
# COMPACT_ATOMS: atom_id res chain seq x y z
N GLY A 1 -5.20 -15.03 0.39
CA GLY A 1 -5.36 -14.05 1.48
C GLY A 1 -6.81 -13.65 1.57
N GLU A 2 -7.21 -12.96 2.64
CA GLU A 2 -8.53 -12.35 2.72
C GLU A 2 -8.73 -11.34 1.57
N GLU A 3 -9.94 -11.28 1.04
CA GLU A 3 -10.30 -10.33 -0.02
C GLU A 3 -10.69 -8.99 0.60
N SER A 4 -10.32 -7.91 -0.08
CA SER A 4 -10.72 -6.53 0.26
C SER A 4 -11.45 -5.90 -0.92
N LYS A 5 -12.34 -4.96 -0.63
CA LYS A 5 -13.04 -4.17 -1.65
C LYS A 5 -12.50 -2.76 -1.66
N ILE A 6 -12.22 -2.26 -2.86
CA ILE A 6 -11.88 -0.86 -3.11
C ILE A 6 -13.05 -0.27 -3.90
N GLU A 7 -13.77 0.67 -3.30
CA GLU A 7 -14.84 1.41 -3.97
C GLU A 7 -14.30 2.75 -4.46
N ILE A 8 -14.41 2.98 -5.77
CA ILE A 8 -13.98 4.23 -6.41
C ILE A 8 -15.15 5.19 -6.43
N LEU A 9 -14.93 6.43 -6.01
CA LEU A 9 -15.94 7.48 -6.11
C LEU A 9 -16.39 7.63 -7.56
N ASN A 10 -17.69 7.86 -7.77
CA ASN A 10 -18.30 7.80 -9.10
C ASN A 10 -17.65 8.78 -10.09
N GLU A 11 -17.20 9.95 -9.64
CA GLU A 11 -16.50 10.95 -10.45
C GLU A 11 -15.13 10.48 -11.01
N PHE A 12 -14.55 9.42 -10.44
CA PHE A 12 -13.28 8.83 -10.89
C PHE A 12 -13.47 7.49 -11.61
N ARG A 13 -14.71 7.03 -11.80
CA ARG A 13 -15.02 5.69 -12.35
C ARG A 13 -14.42 5.47 -13.73
N ASP A 14 -14.42 6.48 -14.59
CA ASP A 14 -13.87 6.39 -15.95
C ASP A 14 -12.35 6.08 -15.93
N GLY A 15 -11.65 6.37 -14.83
CA GLY A 15 -10.26 5.98 -14.63
C GLY A 15 -10.02 4.47 -14.53
N LEU A 16 -11.08 3.66 -14.39
CA LEU A 16 -11.00 2.20 -14.35
C LEU A 16 -11.03 1.53 -15.74
N THR A 17 -11.24 2.28 -16.83
CA THR A 17 -11.25 1.71 -18.17
C THR A 17 -9.94 0.97 -18.48
N GLY A 18 -10.04 -0.32 -18.81
CA GLY A 18 -8.90 -1.20 -19.13
C GLY A 18 -8.18 -1.80 -17.90
N ILE A 19 -8.63 -1.53 -16.67
CA ILE A 19 -7.93 -2.00 -15.46
C ILE A 19 -7.91 -3.53 -15.33
N GLU A 20 -8.94 -4.21 -15.86
CA GLU A 20 -9.10 -5.66 -15.84
C GLU A 20 -8.10 -6.40 -16.75
N GLU A 21 -7.39 -5.69 -17.63
CA GLU A 21 -6.30 -6.25 -18.43
C GLU A 21 -5.05 -6.57 -17.59
N PHE A 22 -4.98 -6.08 -16.35
CA PHE A 22 -3.86 -6.28 -15.43
C PHE A 22 -4.23 -7.25 -14.32
N SER A 23 -3.35 -8.22 -14.04
CA SER A 23 -3.54 -9.16 -12.92
C SER A 23 -3.19 -8.55 -11.56
N HIS A 24 -2.32 -7.53 -11.54
CA HIS A 24 -1.84 -6.90 -10.31
C HIS A 24 -1.83 -5.38 -10.43
N LEU A 25 -2.09 -4.73 -9.31
CA LEU A 25 -2.15 -3.27 -9.18
C LEU A 25 -1.27 -2.81 -8.03
N ILE A 26 -0.70 -1.61 -8.16
CA ILE A 26 -0.14 -0.85 -7.05
C ILE A 26 -1.26 0.04 -6.51
N ILE A 27 -1.56 -0.11 -5.21
CA ILE A 27 -2.53 0.70 -4.49
C ILE A 27 -1.79 1.63 -3.54
N LEU A 28 -2.00 2.94 -3.69
CA LEU A 28 -1.59 3.93 -2.70
C LEU A 28 -2.81 4.32 -1.87
N TYR A 29 -2.69 4.22 -0.54
CA TYR A 29 -3.78 4.54 0.38
C TYR A 29 -3.28 5.41 1.53
N TRP A 30 -4.18 6.15 2.17
CA TRP A 30 -3.87 6.96 3.34
C TRP A 30 -4.12 6.16 4.61
N MET A 31 -3.07 5.96 5.40
CA MET A 31 -3.14 5.33 6.72
C MET A 31 -3.74 6.33 7.73
N HIS A 32 -5.02 6.65 7.54
CA HIS A 32 -5.78 7.68 8.27
C HIS A 32 -5.70 7.53 9.81
N ARG A 33 -5.53 6.32 10.33
CA ARG A 33 -5.32 6.07 11.77
C ARG A 33 -3.97 6.53 12.32
N ARG A 34 -3.05 7.00 11.46
CA ARG A 34 -1.75 7.60 11.81
C ARG A 34 -1.62 9.05 11.32
N ASP A 35 -2.73 9.69 10.96
CA ASP A 35 -2.78 11.08 10.51
C ASP A 35 -3.01 12.05 11.68
N SER A 36 -2.21 11.92 12.73
CA SER A 36 -2.10 12.91 13.80
C SER A 36 -0.78 13.64 13.71
N GLU A 37 -0.70 14.87 14.22
CA GLU A 37 0.53 15.67 14.18
C GLU A 37 1.71 14.94 14.87
N GLU A 38 1.43 14.26 15.99
CA GLU A 38 2.43 13.46 16.71
C GLU A 38 2.96 12.29 15.86
N GLU A 39 2.05 11.53 15.24
CA GLU A 39 2.41 10.37 14.43
C GLU A 39 3.17 10.77 13.17
N ARG A 40 2.81 11.91 12.57
CA ARG A 40 3.49 12.46 11.39
C ARG A 40 4.87 13.04 11.71
N ARG A 41 5.08 13.50 12.94
CA ARG A 41 6.40 13.94 13.44
C ARG A 41 7.30 12.79 13.89
N THR A 42 6.80 11.56 13.96
CA THR A 42 7.60 10.40 14.33
C THR A 42 8.64 10.09 13.25
N LEU A 43 9.93 10.16 13.61
CA LEU A 43 11.05 9.88 12.70
C LEU A 43 11.80 8.59 13.02
N LEU A 44 11.68 8.07 14.24
CA LEU A 44 12.36 6.87 14.70
C LEU A 44 11.36 5.87 15.27
N VAL A 45 11.51 4.59 14.93
CA VAL A 45 10.62 3.51 15.35
C VAL A 45 11.38 2.22 15.59
N TYR A 46 10.73 1.28 16.29
CA TYR A 46 11.12 -0.12 16.29
C TYR A 46 10.16 -0.89 15.36
N PRO A 47 10.59 -1.27 14.14
CA PRO A 47 9.73 -1.96 13.18
C PRO A 47 9.16 -3.27 13.77
N ARG A 48 7.83 -3.36 13.90
CA ARG A 48 7.17 -4.47 14.61
C ARG A 48 7.08 -5.78 13.84
N ARG A 49 7.20 -5.74 12.50
CA ARG A 49 7.09 -6.92 11.64
C ARG A 49 8.42 -7.71 11.52
N HIS A 50 9.50 -7.26 12.15
CA HIS A 50 10.80 -7.94 12.11
C HIS A 50 11.14 -8.56 13.48
N ALA A 51 11.80 -9.72 13.47
CA ALA A 51 12.14 -10.46 14.68
C ALA A 51 13.11 -9.70 15.60
N VAL A 52 13.94 -8.82 15.02
CA VAL A 52 14.95 -8.06 15.75
C VAL A 52 14.41 -6.66 16.10
N LYS A 53 14.39 -6.33 17.39
CA LYS A 53 14.13 -4.96 17.86
C LYS A 53 15.33 -4.07 17.57
N VAL A 54 15.33 -3.42 16.41
CA VAL A 54 16.34 -2.42 16.04
C VAL A 54 15.67 -1.07 15.81
N LEU A 55 16.22 -0.01 16.39
CA LEU A 55 15.76 1.35 16.13
C LEU A 55 16.09 1.74 14.69
N LYS A 56 15.10 2.24 13.94
CA LYS A 56 15.25 2.67 12.54
C LYS A 56 14.54 3.98 12.28
N GLY A 57 15.08 4.74 11.33
CA GLY A 57 14.37 5.86 10.73
C GLY A 57 13.15 5.38 9.96
N VAL A 58 12.05 6.12 10.00
CA VAL A 58 10.79 5.76 9.30
C VAL A 58 10.94 5.62 7.79
N PHE A 59 11.96 6.25 7.19
CA PHE A 59 12.30 6.12 5.77
C PHE A 59 13.14 4.88 5.45
N ALA A 60 13.77 4.27 6.45
CA ALA A 60 14.50 3.01 6.29
C ALA A 60 13.60 1.77 6.49
N CYS A 61 12.31 1.97 6.79
CA CYS A 61 11.34 0.90 7.01
C CYS A 61 9.96 1.26 6.46
N ARG A 62 8.98 0.37 6.66
CA ARG A 62 7.59 0.54 6.22
C ARG A 62 6.64 0.85 7.38
N SER A 63 7.09 1.69 8.31
CA SER A 63 6.26 2.11 9.45
C SER A 63 5.06 2.93 8.98
N PRO A 64 3.85 2.71 9.54
CA PRO A 64 2.69 3.52 9.18
C PRO A 64 2.78 4.95 9.74
N SER A 65 3.56 5.17 10.81
CA SER A 65 3.94 6.51 11.29
C SER A 65 5.06 7.07 10.43
N ARG A 66 4.80 8.21 9.79
CA ARG A 66 5.70 8.92 8.87
C ARG A 66 5.07 10.29 8.51
N PRO A 67 5.87 11.26 8.01
CA PRO A 67 5.36 12.61 7.68
C PRO A 67 4.14 12.65 6.76
N ASN A 68 4.12 11.76 5.76
CA ASN A 68 2.98 11.53 4.88
C ASN A 68 2.61 10.04 5.00
N PRO A 69 1.54 9.69 5.76
CA PRO A 69 1.14 8.30 6.02
C PRO A 69 0.53 7.61 4.79
N ILE A 70 1.28 7.57 3.70
CA ILE A 70 0.94 6.86 2.46
C ILE A 70 1.41 5.41 2.59
N GLY A 71 0.45 4.49 2.55
CA GLY A 71 0.66 3.06 2.41
C GLY A 71 0.77 2.67 0.94
N LEU A 72 1.50 1.59 0.67
CA LEU A 72 1.69 1.03 -0.67
C LEU A 72 1.54 -0.49 -0.60
N CYS A 73 0.62 -1.02 -1.38
CA CYS A 73 0.45 -2.46 -1.60
C CYS A 73 0.58 -2.78 -3.07
N VAL A 74 1.22 -3.91 -3.38
CA VAL A 74 0.98 -4.61 -4.65
C VAL A 74 -0.09 -5.66 -4.37
N VAL A 75 -1.21 -5.57 -5.07
CA VAL A 75 -2.38 -6.43 -4.85
C VAL A 75 -2.69 -7.23 -6.10
N GLU A 76 -3.25 -8.42 -5.92
CA GLU A 76 -3.87 -9.19 -6.99
C GLU A 76 -5.29 -8.64 -7.26
N LEU A 77 -5.61 -8.34 -8.52
CA LEU A 77 -6.96 -7.98 -8.94
C LEU A 77 -7.77 -9.26 -9.17
N VAL A 78 -8.83 -9.47 -8.37
CA VAL A 78 -9.67 -10.67 -8.45
C VAL A 78 -10.84 -10.47 -9.40
N ARG A 79 -11.54 -9.33 -9.29
CA ARG A 79 -12.66 -8.97 -10.15
C ARG A 79 -12.96 -7.47 -10.11
N VAL A 80 -13.61 -6.99 -11.16
CA VAL A 80 -14.12 -5.62 -11.30
C VAL A 80 -15.63 -5.66 -11.44
N GLU A 81 -16.33 -4.88 -10.62
CA GLU A 81 -17.79 -4.80 -10.61
C GLU A 81 -18.21 -3.33 -10.53
N GLY A 82 -18.55 -2.72 -11.67
CA GLY A 82 -18.96 -1.30 -11.72
C GLY A 82 -17.81 -0.35 -11.36
N ASN A 83 -17.88 0.26 -10.18
CA ASN A 83 -16.84 1.12 -9.58
C ASN A 83 -16.08 0.42 -8.43
N THR A 84 -16.30 -0.89 -8.23
CA THR A 84 -15.69 -1.66 -7.14
C THR A 84 -14.66 -2.66 -7.66
N LEU A 85 -13.49 -2.67 -7.06
CA LEU A 85 -12.44 -3.65 -7.28
C LEU A 85 -12.39 -4.62 -6.10
N THR A 86 -12.42 -5.93 -6.36
CA THR A 86 -12.11 -6.94 -5.34
C THR A 86 -10.66 -7.35 -5.50
N VAL A 87 -9.86 -7.27 -4.43
CA VAL A 87 -8.41 -7.49 -4.47
C VAL A 87 -7.93 -8.38 -3.33
N ARG A 88 -6.77 -9.01 -3.49
CA ARG A 88 -6.05 -9.74 -2.41
C ARG A 88 -4.69 -9.12 -2.14
N GLY A 89 -4.31 -9.06 -0.86
CA GLY A 89 -3.00 -8.54 -0.43
C GLY A 89 -2.99 -7.05 -0.04
N LEU A 90 -4.15 -6.42 0.06
CA LEU A 90 -4.28 -5.07 0.63
C LEU A 90 -4.14 -5.15 2.16
N ASP A 91 -3.31 -4.29 2.75
CA ASP A 91 -3.09 -4.23 4.21
C ASP A 91 -3.62 -2.94 4.86
N ALA A 92 -4.61 -2.33 4.21
CA ALA A 92 -5.30 -1.14 4.68
C ALA A 92 -6.39 -1.48 5.73
N PHE A 93 -6.64 -0.56 6.66
CA PHE A 93 -7.82 -0.66 7.53
C PHE A 93 -9.10 -0.33 6.74
N GLU A 94 -10.23 -0.83 7.21
CA GLU A 94 -11.55 -0.44 6.72
C GLU A 94 -11.68 1.10 6.68
N ASN A 95 -12.30 1.61 5.61
CA ASN A 95 -12.47 3.04 5.32
C ASN A 95 -11.18 3.83 5.10
N SER A 96 -10.04 3.17 4.87
CA SER A 96 -8.82 3.89 4.47
C SER A 96 -9.02 4.56 3.10
N PRO A 97 -8.78 5.88 2.97
CA PRO A 97 -8.88 6.57 1.70
C PRO A 97 -7.88 6.00 0.69
N ILE A 98 -8.35 5.68 -0.51
CA ILE A 98 -7.47 5.38 -1.64
C ILE A 98 -7.02 6.70 -2.25
N ILE A 99 -5.72 6.82 -2.48
CA ILE A 99 -5.10 8.03 -3.05
C ILE A 99 -4.79 7.83 -4.53
N ASP A 100 -4.38 6.63 -4.93
CA ASP A 100 -3.95 6.35 -6.29
C ASP A 100 -3.98 4.84 -6.61
N ILE A 101 -4.11 4.51 -7.89
CA ILE A 101 -4.10 3.14 -8.42
C ILE A 101 -3.27 3.13 -9.70
N LYS A 102 -2.34 2.18 -9.80
CA LYS A 102 -1.50 2.00 -10.99
C LYS A 102 -1.41 0.53 -11.38
N PRO A 103 -1.26 0.20 -12.67
CA PRO A 103 -0.92 -1.16 -13.06
C PRO A 103 0.45 -1.54 -12.48
N TYR A 104 0.58 -2.76 -11.96
CA TYR A 104 1.89 -3.31 -11.64
C TYR A 104 2.52 -3.89 -12.91
N LEU A 105 3.67 -3.37 -13.29
CA LEU A 105 4.41 -3.75 -14.48
C LEU A 105 5.74 -4.41 -14.06
N PRO A 106 5.87 -5.76 -14.12
CA PRO A 106 7.08 -6.45 -13.69
C PRO A 106 8.36 -5.89 -14.32
N ARG A 107 8.29 -5.44 -15.58
CA ARG A 107 9.42 -4.86 -16.32
C ARG A 107 9.97 -3.55 -15.74
N SER A 108 9.18 -2.79 -15.01
CA SER A 108 9.58 -1.49 -14.43
C SER A 108 9.58 -1.48 -12.91
N ASP A 109 8.72 -2.29 -12.29
CA ASP A 109 8.47 -2.22 -10.85
C ASP A 109 9.21 -3.31 -10.08
N SER A 110 9.65 -4.38 -10.75
CA SER A 110 10.38 -5.48 -10.14
C SER A 110 11.89 -5.31 -10.30
N ILE A 111 12.61 -5.31 -9.18
CA ILE A 111 14.07 -5.39 -9.12
C ILE A 111 14.44 -6.64 -8.28
N PRO A 112 14.47 -7.83 -8.88
CA PRO A 112 14.62 -9.10 -8.14
C PRO A 112 15.91 -9.19 -7.31
N ASP A 113 17.00 -8.58 -7.80
CA ASP A 113 18.33 -8.63 -7.18
C ASP A 113 18.59 -7.48 -6.19
N ALA A 114 17.54 -6.76 -5.76
CA ALA A 114 17.67 -5.66 -4.81
C ALA A 114 18.27 -6.15 -3.48
N LYS A 115 19.29 -5.43 -2.99
CA LYS A 115 19.91 -5.71 -1.69
C LYS A 115 19.05 -5.15 -0.55
N VAL A 116 18.83 -5.97 0.47
CA VAL A 116 18.19 -5.56 1.74
C VAL A 116 19.14 -5.79 2.92
N PRO A 117 19.05 -5.00 3.99
CA PRO A 117 19.89 -5.20 5.17
C PRO A 117 19.46 -6.46 5.94
N GLU A 118 20.39 -7.06 6.69
CA GLU A 118 20.14 -8.35 7.36
C GLU A 118 18.97 -8.31 8.36
N TRP A 119 18.75 -7.17 9.02
CA TRP A 119 17.66 -7.02 10.00
C TRP A 119 16.25 -7.06 9.40
N THR A 120 16.09 -7.00 8.07
CA THR A 120 14.77 -7.14 7.41
C THR A 120 14.42 -8.58 7.06
N ARG A 121 15.36 -9.52 7.23
CA ARG A 121 15.13 -10.94 7.02
C ARG A 121 14.29 -11.55 8.14
#